data_AF-W7KUV6-F1
#
_entry.id   AF-W7KUV6-F1
#
_cell.length_a   1.000
_cell.length_b   1.000
_cell.length_c   1.000
_cell.angle_alpha   90.00
_cell.angle_beta   90.00
_cell.angle_gamma   90.00
#
_symmetry.space_group_name_H-M   'P 1'
#
loop_
_entity.id
_entity.type
_entity.pdbx_description
1 polymer ?
#
loop_
_entity_poly.entity_id
_entity_poly.type
_entity_poly.pdbx_seq_one_letter_code
_entity_poly.pdbx_strand_id
1 'polypeptide(L)'
;MDILKIAEEAVKARQGNRPKYDEAHVVMALEIIMQEQPIGRMSIMKRLDLSEAPTKTLVRRLRELNVIKVDKVGGAELTELGKRAVEEWKRAVSIHSTRLNSINWDTMEIVIRRGVKILERMGIINLRDTVIKNGAESTLIAVVTDKGIELPPKTDELSMGNLLQEIRESCPTCAPGDLIVFVTPQNKYIAYKVAVNLVKYEGRVSG
;
A
#
# COMPACT_ATOMS: atom_id res chain seq x y z
N MET A 1 -1.24 3.85 -18.18
CA MET A 1 -1.19 4.88 -17.13
C MET A 1 -1.00 4.12 -15.84
N ASP A 2 0.10 4.39 -15.13
CA ASP A 2 0.42 3.73 -13.86
C ASP A 2 -0.60 4.10 -12.76
N ILE A 3 -0.76 3.22 -11.76
CA ILE A 3 -1.72 3.38 -10.67
C ILE A 3 -1.45 4.63 -9.83
N LEU A 4 -0.18 5.02 -9.64
CA LEU A 4 0.14 6.21 -8.86
C LEU A 4 -0.27 7.47 -9.61
N LYS A 5 -0.08 7.48 -10.93
CA LYS A 5 -0.60 8.56 -11.78
C LYS A 5 -2.13 8.61 -11.75
N ILE A 6 -2.82 7.45 -11.77
CA ILE A 6 -4.28 7.40 -11.59
C ILE A 6 -4.69 8.01 -10.25
N ALA A 7 -4.00 7.64 -9.17
CA ALA A 7 -4.27 8.13 -7.83
C ALA A 7 -4.07 9.65 -7.75
N GLU A 8 -2.96 10.17 -8.27
CA GLU A 8 -2.67 11.60 -8.33
C GLU A 8 -3.74 12.37 -9.09
N GLU A 9 -4.11 11.93 -10.30
CA GLU A 9 -5.17 12.57 -11.08
C GLU A 9 -6.54 12.51 -10.37
N ALA A 10 -6.84 11.39 -9.72
CA ALA A 10 -8.09 11.20 -9.00
C ALA A 10 -8.21 12.13 -7.78
N VAL A 11 -7.12 12.52 -7.13
CA VAL A 11 -7.15 13.41 -5.95
C VAL A 11 -6.98 14.90 -6.28
N LYS A 12 -6.66 15.28 -7.52
CA LYS A 12 -6.46 16.69 -7.91
C LYS A 12 -7.63 17.59 -7.50
N ALA A 13 -7.31 18.81 -7.08
CA ALA A 13 -8.35 19.79 -6.78
C ALA A 13 -9.16 20.10 -8.05
N ARG A 14 -10.48 20.23 -7.91
CA ARG A 14 -11.35 20.75 -8.98
C ARG A 14 -12.12 21.93 -8.42
N GLN A 15 -12.08 23.06 -9.13
CA GLN A 15 -12.67 24.32 -8.67
C GLN A 15 -12.18 24.70 -7.25
N GLY A 16 -10.88 24.57 -7.00
CA GLY A 16 -10.26 24.88 -5.70
C GLY A 16 -10.45 23.82 -4.61
N ASN A 17 -11.36 22.85 -4.77
CA ASN A 17 -11.66 21.88 -3.73
C ASN A 17 -10.99 20.53 -3.97
N ARG A 18 -10.21 20.07 -2.97
CA ARG A 18 -9.72 18.69 -2.91
C ARG A 18 -10.83 17.75 -2.42
N PRO A 19 -10.90 16.52 -2.95
CA PRO A 19 -11.82 15.53 -2.43
C PRO A 19 -11.44 15.16 -0.98
N LYS A 20 -12.43 14.72 -0.19
CA LYS A 20 -12.23 14.20 1.17
C LYS A 20 -11.79 12.72 1.17
N TYR A 21 -10.90 12.36 0.26
CA TYR A 21 -10.18 11.09 0.18
C TYR A 21 -8.80 11.38 -0.42
N ASP A 22 -7.87 10.44 -0.30
CA ASP A 22 -6.50 10.57 -0.78
C ASP A 22 -6.09 9.43 -1.73
N GLU A 23 -4.81 9.41 -2.11
CA GLU A 23 -4.28 8.46 -3.09
C GLU A 23 -4.36 7.01 -2.59
N ALA A 24 -4.23 6.79 -1.28
CA ALA A 24 -4.37 5.46 -0.69
C ALA A 24 -5.79 4.92 -0.85
N HIS A 25 -6.82 5.76 -0.66
CA HIS A 25 -8.20 5.36 -0.94
C HIS A 25 -8.40 4.99 -2.42
N VAL A 26 -7.72 5.68 -3.35
CA VAL A 26 -7.81 5.36 -4.77
C VAL A 26 -7.22 3.99 -5.09
N VAL A 27 -5.99 3.72 -4.64
CA VAL A 27 -5.31 2.43 -4.85
C VAL A 27 -6.11 1.31 -4.20
N MET A 28 -6.54 1.50 -2.95
CA MET A 28 -7.33 0.52 -2.21
C MET A 28 -8.67 0.24 -2.90
N ALA A 29 -9.34 1.27 -3.44
CA ALA A 29 -10.60 1.09 -4.18
C ALA A 29 -10.43 0.27 -5.45
N LEU A 30 -9.37 0.51 -6.23
CA LEU A 30 -9.11 -0.25 -7.45
C LEU A 30 -8.78 -1.72 -7.14
N GLU A 31 -8.05 -2.00 -6.06
CA GLU A 31 -7.81 -3.36 -5.60
C GLU A 31 -9.08 -4.08 -5.12
N ILE A 32 -9.93 -3.40 -4.35
CA ILE A 32 -11.23 -3.92 -3.91
C ILE A 32 -12.10 -4.25 -5.12
N ILE A 33 -12.19 -3.32 -6.08
CA ILE A 33 -12.96 -3.56 -7.32
C ILE A 33 -12.36 -4.73 -8.09
N MET A 34 -11.03 -4.87 -8.21
CA MET A 34 -10.43 -6.04 -8.87
C MET A 34 -10.88 -7.36 -8.23
N GLN A 35 -10.95 -7.40 -6.89
CA GLN A 35 -11.25 -8.60 -6.12
C GLN A 35 -12.75 -8.96 -6.08
N GLU A 36 -13.62 -7.94 -6.03
CA GLU A 36 -15.05 -8.11 -5.76
C GLU A 36 -15.95 -7.67 -6.95
N GLN A 37 -15.37 -7.29 -8.10
CA GLN A 37 -16.16 -6.82 -9.24
C GLN A 37 -17.12 -7.90 -9.79
N PRO A 38 -18.34 -7.50 -10.20
CA PRO A 38 -18.88 -6.14 -10.07
C PRO A 38 -19.29 -5.80 -8.63
N ILE A 39 -18.89 -4.61 -8.14
CA ILE A 39 -19.12 -4.19 -6.75
C ILE A 39 -19.97 -2.92 -6.63
N GLY A 40 -21.01 -2.98 -5.81
CA GLY A 40 -21.90 -1.86 -5.54
C GLY A 40 -21.26 -0.73 -4.71
N ARG A 41 -21.74 0.50 -4.90
CA ARG A 41 -21.25 1.71 -4.18
C ARG A 41 -21.26 1.55 -2.66
N MET A 42 -22.29 0.90 -2.10
CA MET A 42 -22.42 0.68 -0.66
C MET A 42 -21.30 -0.21 -0.12
N SER A 43 -20.94 -1.27 -0.85
CA SER A 43 -19.84 -2.16 -0.48
C SER A 43 -18.50 -1.45 -0.58
N ILE A 44 -18.26 -0.67 -1.65
CA ILE A 44 -17.04 0.16 -1.78
C ILE A 44 -16.93 1.10 -0.58
N MET A 45 -18.00 1.80 -0.23
CA MET A 45 -18.05 2.75 0.87
C MET A 45 -17.67 2.09 2.21
N LYS A 46 -18.27 0.93 2.51
CA LYS A 46 -17.99 0.16 3.73
C LYS A 46 -16.55 -0.35 3.77
N ARG A 47 -15.99 -0.80 2.65
CA ARG A 47 -14.62 -1.33 2.57
C ARG A 47 -13.56 -0.24 2.70
N LEU A 48 -13.86 0.97 2.23
CA LEU A 48 -12.96 2.12 2.29
C LEU A 48 -13.08 2.94 3.58
N ASP A 49 -14.08 2.65 4.42
CA ASP A 49 -14.44 3.47 5.58
C ASP A 49 -14.64 4.96 5.22
N LEU A 50 -15.26 5.20 4.05
CA LEU A 50 -15.60 6.53 3.58
C LEU A 50 -17.09 6.80 3.76
N SER A 51 -17.46 8.09 3.85
CA SER A 51 -18.87 8.49 3.74
C SER A 51 -19.33 8.50 2.28
N GLU A 52 -20.63 8.74 2.07
CA GLU A 52 -21.24 8.66 0.75
C GLU A 52 -20.68 9.71 -0.23
N ALA A 53 -20.55 10.96 0.20
CA ALA A 53 -20.11 12.04 -0.69
C ALA A 53 -18.67 11.85 -1.23
N PRO A 54 -17.66 11.50 -0.39
CA PRO A 54 -16.33 11.13 -0.87
C PRO A 54 -16.36 9.92 -1.80
N THR A 55 -17.10 8.87 -1.45
CA THR A 55 -17.18 7.64 -2.27
C THR A 55 -17.80 7.91 -3.64
N LYS A 56 -18.89 8.69 -3.70
CA LYS A 56 -19.52 9.11 -4.97
C LYS A 56 -18.53 9.89 -5.83
N THR A 57 -17.75 10.76 -5.20
CA THR A 57 -16.73 11.55 -5.90
C THR A 57 -15.59 10.66 -6.41
N LEU A 58 -15.13 9.71 -5.61
CA LEU A 58 -14.10 8.74 -5.98
C LEU A 58 -14.52 7.92 -7.20
N VAL A 59 -15.66 7.22 -7.10
CA VAL A 59 -16.20 6.39 -8.20
C VAL A 59 -16.40 7.22 -9.47
N ARG A 60 -16.96 8.44 -9.35
CA ARG A 60 -17.12 9.33 -10.51
C ARG A 60 -15.78 9.66 -11.17
N ARG A 61 -14.76 10.02 -10.40
CA ARG A 61 -13.45 10.40 -10.96
C ARG A 61 -12.72 9.21 -11.58
N LEU A 62 -12.80 8.02 -10.96
CA LEU A 62 -12.26 6.79 -11.56
C LEU A 62 -12.94 6.45 -12.90
N ARG A 63 -14.26 6.66 -13.00
CA ARG A 63 -14.99 6.48 -14.26
C ARG A 63 -14.55 7.49 -15.31
N GLU A 64 -14.39 8.75 -14.95
CA GLU A 64 -13.90 9.80 -15.86
C GLU A 64 -12.47 9.55 -16.35
N LEU A 65 -11.63 8.90 -15.52
CA LEU A 65 -10.29 8.45 -15.90
C LEU A 65 -10.31 7.15 -16.74
N ASN A 66 -11.48 6.60 -17.05
CA ASN A 66 -11.67 5.36 -17.81
C ASN A 66 -10.93 4.14 -17.20
N VAL A 67 -10.72 4.13 -15.89
CA VAL A 67 -10.14 2.99 -15.16
C VAL A 67 -11.20 2.04 -14.61
N ILE A 68 -12.44 2.52 -14.48
CA ILE A 68 -13.61 1.72 -14.15
C ILE A 68 -14.76 2.03 -15.10
N LYS A 69 -15.64 1.05 -15.30
CA LYS A 69 -17.00 1.23 -15.80
C LYS A 69 -17.99 1.02 -14.65
N VAL A 70 -19.14 1.66 -14.73
CA VAL A 70 -20.20 1.54 -13.71
C VAL A 70 -21.50 1.22 -14.41
N ASP A 71 -22.02 0.02 -14.16
CA ASP A 71 -23.36 -0.37 -14.57
C ASP A 71 -24.39 -0.01 -13.48
N LYS A 72 -25.61 0.33 -13.89
CA LYS A 72 -26.68 0.74 -12.95
C LYS A 72 -27.13 -0.40 -12.03
N VAL A 73 -27.02 -1.65 -12.49
CA VAL A 73 -27.45 -2.85 -11.79
C VAL A 73 -26.26 -3.60 -11.19
N GLY A 74 -25.20 -3.80 -11.98
CA GLY A 74 -24.01 -4.56 -11.58
C GLY A 74 -23.10 -3.83 -10.59
N GLY A 75 -22.96 -2.51 -10.71
CA GLY A 75 -21.99 -1.73 -9.93
C GLY A 75 -20.69 -1.45 -10.71
N ALA A 76 -19.59 -1.24 -9.99
CA ALA A 76 -18.31 -0.88 -10.57
C ALA A 76 -17.47 -2.11 -10.96
N GLU A 77 -16.84 -2.04 -12.14
CA GLU A 77 -15.87 -3.01 -12.65
C GLU A 77 -14.67 -2.27 -13.23
N LEU A 78 -13.48 -2.87 -13.14
CA LEU A 78 -12.29 -2.33 -13.79
C LEU A 78 -12.39 -2.44 -15.32
N THR A 79 -11.90 -1.42 -16.01
CA THR A 79 -11.58 -1.54 -17.44
C THR A 79 -10.25 -2.29 -17.61
N GLU A 80 -9.89 -2.66 -18.84
CA GLU A 80 -8.55 -3.22 -19.13
C GLU A 80 -7.40 -2.27 -18.76
N LEU A 81 -7.65 -0.96 -18.76
CA LEU A 81 -6.69 0.02 -18.24
C LEU A 81 -6.56 -0.10 -16.72
N GLY A 82 -7.68 -0.19 -15.99
CA GLY A 82 -7.70 -0.36 -14.55
C GLY A 82 -7.05 -1.67 -14.09
N LYS A 83 -7.38 -2.79 -14.75
CA LYS A 83 -6.80 -4.11 -14.45
C LYS A 83 -5.28 -4.09 -14.55
N ARG A 84 -4.74 -3.60 -15.67
CA ARG A 84 -3.29 -3.50 -15.87
C ARG A 84 -2.60 -2.65 -14.80
N ALA A 85 -3.19 -1.51 -14.43
CA ALA A 85 -2.64 -0.66 -13.37
C ALA A 85 -2.61 -1.37 -12.01
N VAL A 86 -3.66 -2.12 -11.65
CA VAL A 86 -3.70 -2.90 -10.41
C VAL A 86 -2.73 -4.08 -10.46
N GLU A 87 -2.58 -4.75 -11.59
CA GLU A 87 -1.60 -5.83 -11.75
C GLU A 87 -0.15 -5.34 -11.65
N GLU A 88 0.17 -4.18 -12.24
CA GLU A 88 1.47 -3.52 -12.10
C GLU A 88 1.76 -3.19 -10.64
N TRP A 89 0.78 -2.61 -9.93
CA TRP A 89 0.87 -2.36 -8.50
C TRP A 89 1.13 -3.63 -7.69
N LYS A 90 0.36 -4.70 -7.91
CA LYS A 90 0.49 -5.98 -7.19
C LYS A 90 1.80 -6.71 -7.46
N ARG A 91 2.44 -6.46 -8.60
CA ARG A 91 3.81 -6.95 -8.88
C ARG A 91 4.87 -6.20 -8.09
N ALA A 92 4.62 -4.93 -7.76
CA ALA A 92 5.57 -4.10 -7.00
C ALA A 92 5.32 -4.14 -5.49
N VAL A 93 4.07 -4.28 -5.06
CA VAL A 93 3.65 -4.15 -3.67
C VAL A 93 2.73 -5.29 -3.27
N SER A 94 2.97 -5.88 -2.10
CA SER A 94 2.06 -6.83 -1.46
C SER A 94 1.70 -6.33 -0.07
N ILE A 95 0.41 -6.38 0.30
CA ILE A 95 -0.09 -5.91 1.59
C ILE A 95 -1.02 -6.97 2.17
N HIS A 96 -0.73 -7.45 3.37
CA HIS A 96 -1.57 -8.41 4.08
C HIS A 96 -1.44 -8.26 5.60
N SER A 97 -2.43 -8.77 6.32
CA SER A 97 -2.38 -8.86 7.78
C SER A 97 -1.45 -9.99 8.19
N THR A 98 -0.59 -9.74 9.18
CA THR A 98 0.27 -10.78 9.77
C THR A 98 0.49 -10.52 11.26
N ARG A 99 0.86 -11.57 11.99
CA ARG A 99 1.17 -11.50 13.42
C ARG A 99 2.62 -11.89 13.66
N LEU A 100 3.36 -11.03 14.33
CA LEU A 100 4.71 -11.31 14.82
C LEU A 100 4.61 -11.67 16.29
N ASN A 101 4.63 -12.97 16.59
CA ASN A 101 4.41 -13.50 17.94
C ASN A 101 5.56 -13.16 18.89
N SER A 102 6.80 -13.17 18.40
CA SER A 102 8.01 -12.87 19.19
C SER A 102 7.98 -11.49 19.83
N ILE A 103 7.26 -10.54 19.23
CA ILE A 103 7.10 -9.17 19.74
C ILE A 103 5.64 -8.81 20.06
N ASN A 104 4.74 -9.80 20.01
CA ASN A 104 3.31 -9.66 20.24
C ASN A 104 2.65 -8.51 19.45
N TRP A 105 2.93 -8.45 18.13
CA TRP A 105 2.35 -7.44 17.25
C TRP A 105 1.37 -8.04 16.25
N ASP A 106 0.15 -7.54 16.23
CA ASP A 106 -0.78 -7.69 15.10
C ASP A 106 -0.53 -6.53 14.12
N THR A 107 -0.06 -6.85 12.91
CA THR A 107 0.47 -5.86 11.96
C THR A 107 -0.21 -5.96 10.61
N MET A 108 -0.09 -4.87 9.83
CA MET A 108 -0.09 -4.99 8.38
C MET A 108 1.36 -5.10 7.89
N GLU A 109 1.66 -6.12 7.11
CA GLU A 109 2.92 -6.28 6.39
C GLU A 109 2.80 -5.64 5.00
N ILE A 110 3.82 -4.87 4.63
CA ILE A 110 3.96 -4.20 3.34
C ILE A 110 5.28 -4.66 2.73
N VAL A 111 5.22 -5.41 1.64
CA VAL A 111 6.40 -5.83 0.88
C VAL A 111 6.50 -4.97 -0.36
N ILE A 112 7.64 -4.27 -0.54
CA ILE A 112 7.96 -3.52 -1.74
C ILE A 112 9.09 -4.25 -2.48
N ARG A 113 8.78 -4.74 -3.67
CA ARG A 113 9.70 -5.52 -4.50
C ARG A 113 10.86 -4.67 -4.97
N ARG A 114 12.10 -5.14 -4.75
CA ARG A 114 13.33 -4.37 -4.99
C ARG A 114 13.37 -3.02 -4.23
N GLY A 115 12.60 -2.91 -3.14
CA GLY A 115 12.43 -1.68 -2.36
C GLY A 115 13.66 -1.27 -1.54
N VAL A 116 14.74 -2.06 -1.49
CA VAL A 116 15.99 -1.69 -0.80
C VAL A 116 16.54 -0.33 -1.24
N LYS A 117 16.33 0.05 -2.50
CA LYS A 117 16.71 1.36 -3.05
C LYS A 117 16.03 2.53 -2.34
N ILE A 118 14.81 2.32 -1.82
CA ILE A 118 14.10 3.32 -1.03
C ILE A 118 14.85 3.55 0.29
N LEU A 119 15.24 2.47 0.96
CA LEU A 119 16.02 2.54 2.19
C LEU A 119 17.38 3.22 1.96
N GLU A 120 18.10 2.85 0.91
CA GLU A 120 19.42 3.42 0.58
C GLU A 120 19.37 4.93 0.33
N ARG A 121 18.32 5.40 -0.34
CA ARG A 121 18.16 6.83 -0.69
C ARG A 121 17.60 7.66 0.46
N MET A 122 16.59 7.14 1.14
CA MET A 122 15.88 7.86 2.20
C MET A 122 16.68 7.81 3.51
N GLY A 123 17.36 6.70 3.78
CA GLY A 123 17.94 6.36 5.07
C GLY A 123 16.89 5.85 6.06
N ILE A 124 17.31 4.97 6.98
CA ILE A 124 16.42 4.28 7.92
C ILE A 124 15.58 5.24 8.79
N ILE A 125 16.18 6.34 9.27
CA ILE A 125 15.51 7.31 10.14
C ILE A 125 14.35 7.98 9.39
N ASN A 126 14.61 8.50 8.19
CA ASN A 126 13.58 9.17 7.39
C ASN A 126 12.51 8.19 6.89
N LEU A 127 12.87 6.93 6.62
CA LEU A 127 11.90 5.89 6.25
C LEU A 127 10.94 5.63 7.40
N ARG A 128 11.47 5.35 8.59
CA ARG A 128 10.67 5.19 9.81
C ARG A 128 9.79 6.41 10.05
N ASP A 129 10.35 7.61 10.02
CA ASP A 129 9.59 8.84 10.29
C ASP A 129 8.49 9.06 9.24
N THR A 130 8.72 8.68 7.97
CA THR A 130 7.70 8.71 6.92
C THR A 130 6.57 7.73 7.21
N VAL A 131 6.89 6.51 7.70
CA VAL A 131 5.89 5.52 8.09
C VAL A 131 5.03 6.05 9.25
N ILE A 132 5.66 6.58 10.31
CA ILE A 132 4.96 7.15 11.47
C ILE A 132 4.09 8.36 11.08
N LYS A 133 4.61 9.29 10.25
CA LYS A 133 3.84 10.45 9.74
C LYS A 133 2.61 10.05 8.93
N ASN A 134 2.59 8.84 8.36
CA ASN A 134 1.44 8.34 7.62
C ASN A 134 0.40 7.60 8.49
N GLY A 135 0.59 7.60 9.82
CA GLY A 135 -0.41 7.19 10.80
C GLY A 135 -0.07 5.91 11.55
N ALA A 136 1.05 5.25 11.24
CA ALA A 136 1.50 4.10 12.01
C ALA A 136 1.93 4.53 13.43
N GLU A 137 1.54 3.78 14.45
CA GLU A 137 1.95 3.94 15.84
C GLU A 137 3.35 3.36 16.06
N SER A 138 3.64 2.24 15.42
CA SER A 138 4.96 1.61 15.43
C SER A 138 5.25 0.94 14.10
N THR A 139 6.54 0.73 13.82
CA THR A 139 6.98 0.07 12.60
C THR A 139 8.21 -0.79 12.84
N LEU A 140 8.27 -1.91 12.14
CA LEU A 140 9.46 -2.73 12.00
C LEU A 140 9.84 -2.75 10.52
N ILE A 141 11.10 -2.47 10.22
CA ILE A 141 11.61 -2.37 8.86
C ILE A 141 12.65 -3.46 8.69
N ALA A 142 12.48 -4.29 7.67
CA ALA A 142 13.36 -5.39 7.34
C ALA A 142 13.73 -5.35 5.86
N VAL A 143 14.92 -5.85 5.53
CA VAL A 143 15.38 -6.02 4.14
C VAL A 143 15.73 -7.48 3.93
N VAL A 144 15.31 -8.02 2.81
CA VAL A 144 15.74 -9.36 2.39
C VAL A 144 17.08 -9.21 1.67
N THR A 145 18.10 -9.89 2.16
CA THR A 145 19.46 -9.91 1.60
C THR A 145 19.81 -11.33 1.15
N ASP A 146 20.93 -11.49 0.44
CA ASP A 146 21.45 -12.82 0.08
C ASP A 146 21.82 -13.67 1.31
N LYS A 147 22.03 -13.03 2.47
CA LYS A 147 22.36 -13.69 3.75
C LYS A 147 21.15 -13.97 4.63
N GLY A 148 19.95 -13.55 4.22
CA GLY A 148 18.73 -13.65 5.00
C GLY A 148 18.10 -12.28 5.30
N ILE A 149 17.32 -12.20 6.37
CA ILE A 149 16.61 -10.98 6.78
C ILE A 149 17.53 -10.10 7.63
N GLU A 150 17.64 -8.82 7.26
CA GLU A 150 18.36 -7.80 8.03
C GLU A 150 17.36 -6.79 8.61
N LEU A 151 17.53 -6.41 9.88
CA LEU A 151 16.78 -5.35 10.56
C LEU A 151 17.67 -4.11 10.74
N PRO A 152 17.48 -3.02 9.98
CA PRO A 152 18.33 -1.83 10.07
C PRO A 152 17.93 -0.89 11.24
N PRO A 153 18.92 -0.21 11.89
CA PRO A 153 20.35 -0.43 11.75
C PRO A 153 20.75 -1.80 12.32
N LYS A 154 21.80 -2.41 11.76
CA LYS A 154 22.26 -3.77 12.11
C LYS A 154 22.22 -3.99 13.62
N THR A 155 21.34 -4.90 14.03
CA THR A 155 21.14 -5.31 15.42
C THR A 155 21.70 -6.71 15.60
N ASP A 156 22.32 -7.00 16.75
CA ASP A 156 22.92 -8.31 17.03
C ASP A 156 21.87 -9.44 17.00
N GLU A 157 22.13 -10.47 16.19
CA GLU A 157 21.22 -11.61 15.95
C GLU A 157 20.80 -12.34 17.24
N LEU A 158 21.71 -12.41 18.23
CA LEU A 158 21.49 -13.05 19.53
C LEU A 158 20.30 -12.46 20.32
N SER A 159 19.90 -11.23 20.00
CA SER A 159 18.80 -10.53 20.69
C SER A 159 17.44 -10.71 20.01
N MET A 160 17.37 -11.42 18.88
CA MET A 160 16.20 -11.37 17.98
C MET A 160 15.30 -12.61 18.03
N GLY A 161 15.60 -13.59 18.88
CA GLY A 161 14.75 -14.77 19.12
C GLY A 161 14.26 -15.41 17.81
N ASN A 162 12.96 -15.70 17.73
CA ASN A 162 12.33 -16.26 16.52
C ASN A 162 11.85 -15.17 15.53
N LEU A 163 12.10 -13.89 15.79
CA LEU A 163 11.54 -12.79 14.99
C LEU A 163 11.99 -12.84 13.53
N LEU A 164 13.28 -13.12 13.27
CA LEU A 164 13.78 -13.22 11.90
C LEU A 164 13.13 -14.38 11.13
N GLN A 165 12.86 -15.49 11.82
CA GLN A 165 12.14 -16.63 11.26
C GLN A 165 10.69 -16.25 10.94
N GLU A 166 9.99 -15.58 11.87
CA GLU A 166 8.62 -15.10 11.65
C GLU A 166 8.52 -14.17 10.44
N ILE A 167 9.45 -13.23 10.29
CA ILE A 167 9.52 -12.32 9.13
C ILE A 167 9.79 -13.10 7.84
N ARG A 168 10.63 -14.13 7.89
CA ARG A 168 10.91 -14.95 6.70
C ARG A 168 9.69 -15.77 6.28
N GLU A 169 8.96 -16.31 7.24
CA GLU A 169 7.76 -17.11 7.04
C GLU A 169 6.56 -16.26 6.60
N SER A 170 6.48 -14.99 7.01
CA SER A 170 5.41 -14.07 6.60
C SER A 170 5.44 -13.73 5.11
N CYS A 171 6.63 -13.80 4.48
CA CYS A 171 6.81 -13.58 3.06
C CYS A 171 7.66 -14.67 2.38
N PRO A 172 7.07 -15.84 2.08
CA PRO A 172 7.80 -16.95 1.44
C PRO A 172 8.26 -16.63 0.01
N THR A 173 7.58 -15.68 -0.65
CA THR A 173 7.92 -15.23 -2.00
C THR A 173 8.89 -14.04 -2.03
N CYS A 174 9.34 -13.53 -0.87
CA CYS A 174 10.31 -12.44 -0.81
C CYS A 174 11.68 -12.87 -1.32
N ALA A 175 12.31 -11.99 -2.09
CA ALA A 175 13.61 -12.19 -2.72
C ALA A 175 14.62 -11.12 -2.28
N PRO A 176 15.94 -11.36 -2.42
CA PRO A 176 16.96 -10.35 -2.13
C PRO A 176 16.68 -9.01 -2.80
N GLY A 177 16.80 -7.93 -2.02
CA GLY A 177 16.48 -6.55 -2.40
C GLY A 177 15.05 -6.11 -2.08
N ASP A 178 14.17 -7.01 -1.65
CA ASP A 178 12.83 -6.63 -1.18
C ASP A 178 12.90 -5.91 0.17
N LEU A 179 12.09 -4.86 0.31
CA LEU A 179 11.88 -4.12 1.56
C LEU A 179 10.57 -4.58 2.18
N ILE A 180 10.61 -4.95 3.45
CA ILE A 180 9.43 -5.34 4.23
C ILE A 180 9.23 -4.30 5.33
N VAL A 181 8.03 -3.74 5.40
CA VAL A 181 7.63 -2.77 6.41
C VAL A 181 6.39 -3.32 7.12
N PHE A 182 6.53 -3.60 8.41
CA PHE A 182 5.41 -3.93 9.28
C PHE A 182 4.93 -2.65 9.95
N VAL A 183 3.61 -2.47 10.02
CA VAL A 183 3.00 -1.31 10.68
C VAL A 183 1.93 -1.75 11.67
N THR A 184 1.87 -1.06 12.81
CA THR A 184 0.78 -1.13 13.79
C THR A 184 0.06 0.23 13.87
N PRO A 185 -1.24 0.28 14.23
CA PRO A 185 -2.13 -0.85 14.42
C PRO A 185 -2.40 -1.59 13.10
N GLN A 186 -2.97 -2.80 13.17
CA GLN A 186 -3.37 -3.57 11.99
C GLN A 186 -4.53 -2.87 11.25
N ASN A 187 -4.20 -1.85 10.45
CA ASN A 187 -5.14 -1.02 9.71
C ASN A 187 -4.75 -0.97 8.24
N LYS A 188 -5.65 -1.46 7.38
CA LYS A 188 -5.41 -1.58 5.94
C LYS A 188 -5.16 -0.21 5.29
N TYR A 189 -5.93 0.81 5.63
CA TYR A 189 -5.77 2.14 5.05
C TYR A 189 -4.38 2.76 5.37
N ILE A 190 -3.89 2.61 6.60
CA ILE A 190 -2.53 3.05 6.98
C ILE A 190 -1.49 2.34 6.11
N ALA A 191 -1.62 1.03 5.92
CA ALA A 191 -0.69 0.26 5.10
C ALA A 191 -0.65 0.72 3.64
N TYR A 192 -1.81 0.94 3.01
CA TYR A 192 -1.88 1.51 1.65
C TYR A 192 -1.27 2.90 1.58
N LYS A 193 -1.51 3.73 2.60
CA LYS A 193 -0.95 5.08 2.67
C LYS A 193 0.56 5.09 2.78
N VAL A 194 1.12 4.21 3.61
CA VAL A 194 2.58 4.01 3.70
C VAL A 194 3.14 3.53 2.37
N ALA A 195 2.56 2.47 1.78
CA ALA A 195 3.02 1.91 0.51
C ALA A 195 3.03 2.95 -0.62
N VAL A 196 1.94 3.70 -0.80
CA VAL A 196 1.84 4.75 -1.82
C VAL A 196 2.92 5.82 -1.64
N ASN A 197 3.16 6.27 -0.40
CA ASN A 197 4.18 7.29 -0.14
C ASN A 197 5.60 6.78 -0.41
N LEU A 198 5.92 5.54 -0.03
CA LEU A 198 7.23 4.95 -0.23
C LEU A 198 7.52 4.72 -1.72
N VAL A 199 6.59 4.14 -2.48
CA VAL A 199 6.78 3.92 -3.92
C VAL A 199 6.85 5.25 -4.70
N LYS A 200 6.08 6.26 -4.30
CA LYS A 200 6.20 7.61 -4.89
C LYS A 200 7.57 8.24 -4.66
N TYR A 201 8.19 7.99 -3.51
CA TYR A 201 9.54 8.47 -3.26
C TYR A 201 10.55 7.86 -4.24
N GLU A 202 10.45 6.55 -4.53
CA GLU A 202 11.30 5.88 -5.52
C GLU A 202 11.17 6.50 -6.92
N GLY A 203 9.94 6.76 -7.37
CA GLY A 203 9.66 7.32 -8.69
C GLY A 203 10.14 8.76 -8.88
N ARG A 204 10.11 9.59 -7.82
CA ARG A 204 10.53 11.01 -7.88
C ARG A 204 12.03 11.22 -8.01
N VAL A 205 12.83 10.25 -7.54
CA VAL A 205 14.30 10.35 -7.52
C VAL A 205 14.92 9.54 -8.67
N SER A 206 14.11 8.85 -9.47
CA SER A 206 14.57 8.06 -10.63
C SER A 206 14.31 8.75 -11.98
N GLY A 207 13.76 9.97 -11.95
CA GLY A 207 13.52 10.83 -13.12
C GLY A 207 14.40 12.07 -13.13
#